data_AF-A0AB37VY34-F1
#
_entry.id   AF-A0AB37VY34-F1
#
_cell.length_a   1.000
_cell.length_b   1.000
_cell.length_c   1.000
_cell.angle_alpha   90.00
_cell.angle_beta   90.00
_cell.angle_gamma   90.00
#
_symmetry.space_group_name_H-M   'P 1'
#
loop_
_entity.id
_entity.type
_entity.pdbx_description
1 polymer ?
#
loop_
_entity_poly.entity_id
_entity_poly.type
_entity_poly.pdbx_seq_one_letter_code
_entity_poly.pdbx_strand_id
1 'polypeptide(L)'
;MQGSREDDEWCDVSDKAIPKEDSKPAVDSQHVDGASNDNEVGKDTSMPTLFSTALPPCGLLPQLAYENIVHRLRALWLSRSQDPSANNLSILSPCRVVLADLKTEEDQPVSQALNPWRRSSVFAYEVRWARYFVREAETMEKRPTMTEKQADKQDFMDRMYPIPKELKIVVANRKNQKQVLDLWKEWHHGKRRTVETEDPGLGVGGAREEEVEVDGVKKTDGGGEDGEAGSEGNEDVERSFEEIMEEAQK
;
A
#
# COMPACT_ATOMS: atom_id res chain seq x y z
N MET A 1 -9.77 -33.27 -49.45
CA MET A 1 -8.34 -32.96 -49.23
C MET A 1 -8.11 -32.87 -47.75
N GLN A 2 -7.41 -33.88 -47.21
CA GLN A 2 -6.93 -33.97 -45.85
C GLN A 2 -5.67 -33.09 -45.70
N GLY A 3 -5.52 -32.43 -44.56
CA GLY A 3 -4.29 -31.74 -44.12
C GLY A 3 -4.48 -31.44 -42.64
N SER A 4 -4.11 -32.41 -41.79
CA SER A 4 -2.81 -32.53 -41.10
C SER A 4 -2.83 -31.76 -39.77
N ARG A 5 -3.20 -32.53 -38.75
CA ARG A 5 -3.12 -32.25 -37.32
C ARG A 5 -1.67 -32.50 -36.92
N GLU A 6 -0.96 -31.43 -36.61
CA GLU A 6 0.39 -31.50 -36.07
C GLU A 6 0.25 -31.55 -34.55
N ASP A 7 0.57 -32.71 -34.00
CA ASP A 7 0.61 -32.96 -32.57
C ASP A 7 1.88 -32.30 -32.00
N ASP A 8 1.72 -31.23 -31.21
CA ASP A 8 2.78 -30.61 -30.42
C ASP A 8 3.15 -31.52 -29.23
N GLU A 9 4.07 -32.46 -29.49
CA GLU A 9 4.78 -33.24 -28.50
C GLU A 9 5.74 -32.32 -27.69
N TRP A 10 5.23 -31.75 -26.60
CA TRP A 10 6.07 -31.04 -25.63
C TRP A 10 6.99 -32.04 -24.92
N CYS A 11 8.30 -31.81 -25.10
CA CYS A 11 9.38 -32.69 -24.68
C CYS A 11 9.43 -32.96 -23.17
N ASP A 12 9.59 -34.24 -22.87
CA ASP A 12 9.99 -34.82 -21.59
C ASP A 12 11.39 -34.32 -21.19
N VAL A 13 11.46 -33.47 -20.16
CA VAL A 13 12.74 -32.99 -19.62
C VAL A 13 13.32 -34.11 -18.77
N SER A 14 14.18 -34.92 -19.41
CA SER A 14 14.98 -35.93 -18.74
C SER A 14 15.88 -35.32 -17.66
N ASP A 15 15.58 -35.67 -16.40
CA ASP A 15 16.47 -35.55 -15.26
C ASP A 15 17.82 -36.21 -15.55
N LYS A 16 18.89 -35.41 -15.58
CA LYS A 16 20.26 -35.92 -15.63
C LYS A 16 21.15 -35.26 -14.59
N ALA A 17 21.45 -36.09 -13.59
CA ALA A 17 22.74 -36.25 -12.91
C ALA A 17 23.22 -35.13 -11.98
N ILE A 18 22.94 -35.37 -10.70
CA ILE A 18 23.68 -34.90 -9.53
C ILE A 18 25.13 -35.44 -9.60
N PRO A 19 26.17 -34.60 -9.50
CA PRO A 19 27.48 -35.04 -9.04
C PRO A 19 27.54 -34.89 -7.52
N LYS A 20 27.61 -36.03 -6.82
CA LYS A 20 28.19 -36.11 -5.48
C LYS A 20 29.70 -36.04 -5.64
N GLU A 21 30.37 -35.18 -4.91
CA GLU A 21 31.69 -35.52 -4.41
C GLU A 21 32.03 -34.77 -3.12
N ASP A 22 32.40 -35.59 -2.14
CA ASP A 22 32.96 -35.26 -0.85
C ASP A 22 34.26 -34.47 -0.97
N SER A 23 34.49 -33.54 -0.04
CA SER A 23 35.80 -33.38 0.61
C SER A 23 35.76 -32.35 1.75
N LYS A 24 35.78 -32.87 2.97
CA LYS A 24 36.32 -32.18 4.16
C LYS A 24 37.81 -31.87 3.94
N PRO A 25 38.27 -30.70 4.42
CA PRO A 25 39.35 -30.75 5.39
C PRO A 25 39.02 -29.92 6.63
N ALA A 26 39.41 -30.48 7.78
CA ALA A 26 39.42 -29.81 9.06
C ALA A 26 40.49 -28.70 9.07
N VAL A 27 40.11 -27.49 9.45
CA VAL A 27 41.06 -26.42 9.78
C VAL A 27 40.59 -25.74 11.06
N ASP A 28 41.50 -25.86 12.04
CA ASP A 28 41.69 -25.15 13.31
C ASP A 28 40.66 -24.12 13.77
N SER A 29 40.09 -24.41 14.94
CA SER A 29 39.48 -23.46 15.85
C SER A 29 40.54 -22.54 16.44
N GLN A 30 40.79 -21.39 15.81
CA GLN A 30 41.42 -20.26 16.50
C GLN A 30 40.35 -19.42 17.22
N HIS A 31 40.35 -19.58 18.54
CA HIS A 31 39.70 -18.73 19.52
C HIS A 31 40.32 -17.32 19.46
N VAL A 32 39.57 -16.36 18.95
CA VAL A 32 39.87 -14.94 19.05
C VAL A 32 38.75 -14.30 19.88
N ASP A 33 39.06 -14.01 21.14
CA ASP A 33 38.27 -13.12 21.98
C ASP A 33 38.35 -11.70 21.42
N GLY A 34 37.53 -11.45 20.40
CA GLY A 34 37.21 -10.11 19.94
C GLY A 34 36.09 -9.56 20.81
N ALA A 35 36.43 -8.71 21.76
CA ALA A 35 35.45 -7.87 22.46
C ALA A 35 34.72 -7.01 21.43
N SER A 36 33.55 -7.50 20.99
CA SER A 36 32.60 -6.77 20.16
C SER A 36 32.05 -5.63 21.00
N ASN A 37 32.52 -4.41 20.74
CA ASN A 37 31.82 -3.20 21.16
C ASN A 37 30.57 -3.07 20.29
N ASP A 38 29.58 -3.93 20.53
CA ASP A 38 28.23 -3.82 20.00
C ASP A 38 27.49 -2.70 20.73
N ASN A 39 27.87 -1.46 20.43
CA ASN A 39 27.05 -0.28 20.73
C ASN A 39 26.94 0.63 19.50
N GLU A 40 27.12 0.10 18.30
CA GLU A 40 26.45 0.68 17.14
C GLU A 40 25.06 0.05 17.10
N VAL A 41 24.12 0.66 17.83
CA VAL A 41 22.71 0.60 17.46
C VAL A 41 22.66 1.24 16.08
N GLY A 42 22.93 0.43 15.05
CA GLY A 42 22.69 0.78 13.67
C GLY A 42 21.27 1.30 13.66
N LYS A 43 21.10 2.59 13.34
CA LYS A 43 19.78 3.15 13.11
C LYS A 43 19.25 2.38 11.91
N ASP A 44 18.55 1.28 12.18
CA ASP A 44 17.82 0.54 11.19
C ASP A 44 17.01 1.60 10.46
N THR A 45 17.30 1.77 9.17
CA THR A 45 16.61 2.75 8.36
C THR A 45 15.17 2.28 8.30
N SER A 46 14.35 2.83 9.21
CA SER A 46 12.98 2.43 9.37
C SER A 46 12.29 2.58 8.02
N MET A 47 11.85 1.44 7.47
CA MET A 47 11.21 1.42 6.17
C MET A 47 9.89 2.20 6.27
N PRO A 48 9.62 3.14 5.36
CA PRO A 48 8.36 3.86 5.34
C PRO A 48 7.17 2.90 5.33
N THR A 49 6.16 3.17 6.15
CA THR A 49 4.91 2.39 6.21
C THR A 49 4.21 2.31 4.84
N LEU A 50 4.36 3.36 4.03
CA LEU A 50 3.91 3.37 2.64
C LEU A 50 4.49 2.19 1.84
N PHE A 51 5.74 1.77 2.11
CA PHE A 51 6.43 0.65 1.45
C PHE A 51 6.28 -0.69 2.20
N SER A 52 5.29 -0.82 3.08
CA SER A 52 4.98 -2.11 3.72
C SER A 52 4.56 -3.17 2.70
N THR A 53 4.80 -4.45 3.03
CA THR A 53 4.47 -5.59 2.18
C THR A 53 3.01 -6.06 2.32
N ALA A 54 2.21 -5.40 3.17
CA ALA A 54 0.80 -5.73 3.35
C ALA A 54 0.03 -5.61 2.02
N LEU A 55 -0.68 -6.66 1.63
CA LEU A 55 -1.36 -6.73 0.34
C LEU A 55 -2.68 -5.97 0.34
N PRO A 56 -3.01 -5.23 -0.74
CA PRO A 56 -4.30 -4.59 -0.88
C PRO A 56 -5.42 -5.63 -1.13
N PRO A 57 -6.66 -5.37 -0.70
CA PRO A 57 -7.80 -6.27 -0.89
C PRO A 57 -8.36 -6.14 -2.31
N CYS A 58 -7.61 -6.63 -3.29
CA CYS A 58 -7.97 -6.61 -4.71
C CYS A 58 -7.65 -7.94 -5.41
N GLY A 59 -7.91 -8.00 -6.72
CA GLY A 59 -7.65 -9.21 -7.51
C GLY A 59 -6.15 -9.48 -7.72
N LEU A 60 -5.83 -10.71 -8.12
CA LEU A 60 -4.47 -11.21 -8.27
C LEU A 60 -3.57 -10.34 -9.16
N LEU A 61 -4.08 -9.85 -10.29
CA LEU A 61 -3.29 -9.03 -11.23
C LEU A 61 -2.84 -7.70 -10.59
N PRO A 62 -3.74 -6.87 -10.01
CA PRO A 62 -3.31 -5.70 -9.27
C PRO A 62 -2.48 -6.02 -8.01
N GLN A 63 -2.70 -7.14 -7.32
CA GLN A 63 -1.87 -7.53 -6.17
C GLN A 63 -0.43 -7.84 -6.57
N LEU A 64 -0.22 -8.65 -7.62
CA LEU A 64 1.12 -8.96 -8.12
C LEU A 64 1.85 -7.70 -8.60
N ALA A 65 1.13 -6.81 -9.30
CA ALA A 65 1.69 -5.52 -9.71
C ALA A 65 2.10 -4.66 -8.50
N TYR A 66 1.29 -4.67 -7.44
CA TYR A 66 1.62 -3.96 -6.21
C TYR A 66 2.90 -4.50 -5.56
N GLU A 67 3.03 -5.83 -5.45
CA GLU A 67 4.23 -6.47 -4.89
C GLU A 67 5.49 -6.10 -5.68
N ASN A 68 5.42 -6.17 -7.02
CA ASN A 68 6.53 -5.77 -7.90
C ASN A 68 6.96 -4.32 -7.64
N ILE A 69 6.01 -3.40 -7.48
CA ILE A 69 6.28 -1.99 -7.23
C ILE A 69 6.86 -1.77 -5.83
N VAL A 70 6.27 -2.39 -4.80
CA VAL A 70 6.79 -2.30 -3.43
C VAL A 70 8.21 -2.86 -3.37
N HIS A 71 8.51 -3.96 -4.05
CA HIS A 71 9.86 -4.51 -4.12
C HIS A 71 10.86 -3.50 -4.74
N ARG A 72 10.51 -2.89 -5.89
CA ARG A 72 11.33 -1.84 -6.51
C ARG A 72 11.55 -0.64 -5.58
N LEU A 73 10.49 -0.15 -4.93
CA LEU A 73 10.57 0.99 -4.01
C LEU A 73 11.45 0.69 -2.78
N ARG A 74 11.30 -0.48 -2.18
CA ARG A 74 12.11 -0.93 -1.04
C ARG A 74 13.58 -1.05 -1.42
N ALA A 75 13.87 -1.64 -2.58
CA ALA A 75 15.25 -1.76 -3.07
C ALA A 75 15.90 -0.38 -3.26
N LEU A 76 15.19 0.56 -3.88
CA LEU A 76 15.68 1.94 -4.04
C LEU A 76 15.84 2.67 -2.70
N TRP A 77 14.90 2.47 -1.77
CA TRP A 77 14.97 3.06 -0.44
C TRP A 77 16.24 2.59 0.31
N LEU A 78 16.45 1.27 0.37
CA LEU A 78 17.59 0.67 1.05
C LEU A 78 18.93 1.05 0.39
N SER A 79 18.98 1.10 -0.94
CA SER A 79 20.19 1.51 -1.66
C SER A 79 20.58 2.96 -1.33
N ARG A 80 19.60 3.84 -1.12
CA ARG A 80 19.88 5.25 -0.83
C ARG A 80 20.13 5.50 0.65
N SER A 81 19.55 4.71 1.54
CA SER A 81 19.78 4.85 2.98
C SER A 81 21.19 4.45 3.40
N GLN A 82 21.91 3.72 2.56
CA GLN A 82 23.32 3.43 2.73
C GLN A 82 24.24 4.62 2.41
N ASP A 83 23.72 5.68 1.78
CA ASP A 83 24.50 6.89 1.50
C ASP A 83 24.46 7.84 2.71
N PRO A 84 25.57 8.00 3.45
CA PRO A 84 25.62 8.87 4.64
C PRO A 84 25.47 10.36 4.31
N SER A 85 25.54 10.75 3.03
CA SER A 85 25.26 12.12 2.61
C SER A 85 23.75 12.42 2.50
N ALA A 86 22.91 11.38 2.45
CA ALA A 86 21.47 11.48 2.26
C ALA A 86 20.69 11.61 3.59
N ASN A 87 21.04 12.60 4.40
CA ASN A 87 20.46 12.79 5.75
C ASN A 87 18.94 13.09 5.77
N ASN A 88 18.28 13.27 4.62
CA ASN A 88 16.84 13.53 4.52
C ASN A 88 16.24 12.86 3.28
N LEU A 89 16.13 11.53 3.32
CA LEU A 89 15.53 10.77 2.23
C LEU A 89 14.02 11.00 2.16
N SER A 90 13.63 11.81 1.18
CA SER A 90 12.23 11.99 0.80
C SER A 90 11.66 10.68 0.21
N ILE A 91 10.51 10.23 0.75
CA ILE A 91 9.74 9.07 0.25
C ILE A 91 9.29 9.30 -1.20
N LEU A 92 9.03 10.56 -1.56
CA LEU A 92 8.57 10.94 -2.89
C LEU A 92 9.62 10.67 -3.97
N SER A 93 10.92 10.79 -3.63
CA SER A 93 11.99 10.63 -4.61
C SER A 93 12.07 9.21 -5.21
N PRO A 94 12.10 8.11 -4.43
CA PRO A 94 11.96 6.76 -4.98
C PRO A 94 10.67 6.53 -5.77
N CYS A 95 9.53 7.05 -5.30
CA CYS A 95 8.25 6.93 -6.01
C CYS A 95 8.29 7.54 -7.41
N ARG A 96 8.90 8.73 -7.55
CA ARG A 96 9.05 9.41 -8.84
C ARG A 96 9.99 8.69 -9.78
N VAL A 97 11.09 8.12 -9.27
CA VAL A 97 12.02 7.31 -10.08
C VAL A 97 11.30 6.08 -10.63
N VAL A 98 10.64 5.30 -9.78
CA VAL A 98 9.90 4.10 -10.25
C VAL A 98 8.84 4.47 -11.29
N LEU A 99 8.10 5.58 -11.09
CA LEU A 99 7.11 6.02 -12.07
C LEU A 99 7.76 6.45 -13.40
N ALA A 100 8.90 7.14 -13.37
CA ALA A 100 9.61 7.56 -14.57
C ALA A 100 10.18 6.37 -15.34
N ASP A 101 10.74 5.38 -14.64
CA ASP A 101 11.26 4.15 -15.23
C ASP A 101 10.14 3.38 -15.94
N LEU A 102 9.00 3.18 -15.27
CA LEU A 102 7.85 2.48 -15.85
C LEU A 102 7.26 3.22 -17.05
N LYS A 103 7.22 4.55 -17.04
CA LYS A 103 6.78 5.33 -18.21
C LYS A 103 7.75 5.18 -19.39
N THR A 104 9.05 5.19 -19.11
CA THR A 104 10.08 4.96 -20.12
C THR A 104 9.96 3.54 -20.71
N GLU A 105 9.64 2.54 -19.87
CA GLU A 105 9.34 1.18 -20.32
C GLU A 105 8.02 1.09 -21.12
N GLU A 106 7.02 1.92 -20.80
CA GLU A 106 5.72 1.97 -21.49
C GLU A 106 5.83 2.60 -22.89
N ASP A 107 6.67 3.61 -23.05
CA ASP A 107 6.89 4.32 -24.31
C ASP A 107 7.81 3.55 -25.28
N GLN A 108 8.45 2.47 -24.83
CA GLN A 108 9.32 1.68 -25.69
C GLN A 108 8.53 0.85 -26.71
N PRO A 109 8.99 0.79 -27.97
CA PRO A 109 8.31 0.05 -29.01
C PRO A 109 8.29 -1.45 -28.68
N VAL A 110 7.13 -2.09 -28.87
CA VAL A 110 6.87 -3.53 -28.59
C VAL A 110 7.88 -4.46 -29.27
N SER A 111 8.54 -4.02 -30.34
CA SER A 111 9.62 -4.73 -31.03
C SER A 111 10.89 -4.94 -30.19
N GLN A 112 11.06 -4.16 -29.11
CA GLN A 112 12.11 -4.35 -28.10
C GLN A 112 11.45 -4.84 -26.81
N ALA A 113 11.01 -6.10 -26.81
CA ALA A 113 10.48 -6.72 -25.60
C ALA A 113 11.61 -6.86 -24.56
N LEU A 114 11.85 -5.81 -23.77
CA LEU A 114 12.87 -5.82 -22.71
C LEU A 114 12.55 -6.84 -21.60
N ASN A 115 11.29 -7.26 -21.48
CA ASN A 115 10.85 -8.19 -20.43
C ASN A 115 9.84 -9.21 -20.98
N PRO A 116 10.29 -10.26 -21.69
CA PRO A 116 9.41 -11.30 -22.25
C PRO A 116 8.56 -12.03 -21.18
N TRP A 117 8.96 -11.94 -19.91
CA TRP A 117 8.31 -12.62 -18.79
C TRP A 117 7.19 -11.81 -18.11
N ARG A 118 7.07 -10.50 -18.39
CA ARG A 118 6.09 -9.64 -17.71
C ARG A 118 4.81 -9.51 -18.54
N ARG A 119 3.69 -10.00 -18.01
CA ARG A 119 2.37 -9.87 -18.64
C ARG A 119 1.96 -8.39 -18.75
N SER A 120 1.50 -7.97 -19.92
CA SER A 120 1.04 -6.59 -20.19
C SER A 120 -0.05 -6.12 -19.23
N SER A 121 -0.97 -7.01 -18.84
CA SER A 121 -2.03 -6.72 -17.87
C SER A 121 -1.50 -6.38 -16.48
N VAL A 122 -0.41 -7.04 -16.05
CA VAL A 122 0.24 -6.74 -14.75
C VAL A 122 0.98 -5.41 -14.84
N PHE A 123 1.72 -5.19 -15.94
CA PHE A 123 2.43 -3.94 -16.16
C PHE A 123 1.51 -2.70 -16.17
N ALA A 124 0.32 -2.80 -16.77
CA ALA A 124 -0.66 -1.72 -16.73
C ALA A 124 -1.07 -1.35 -15.28
N TYR A 125 -1.13 -2.33 -14.37
CA TYR A 125 -1.35 -2.06 -12.95
C TYR A 125 -0.09 -1.55 -12.24
N GLU A 126 1.11 -1.97 -12.63
CA GLU A 126 2.39 -1.45 -12.10
C GLU A 126 2.45 0.07 -12.26
N VAL A 127 2.14 0.58 -13.47
CA VAL A 127 2.10 2.02 -13.76
C VAL A 127 1.04 2.74 -12.88
N ARG A 128 -0.13 2.14 -12.68
CA ARG A 128 -1.20 2.71 -11.84
C ARG A 128 -0.81 2.75 -10.37
N TRP A 129 -0.19 1.69 -9.86
CA TRP A 129 0.35 1.66 -8.51
C TRP A 129 1.45 2.70 -8.31
N ALA A 130 2.36 2.86 -9.27
CA ALA A 130 3.38 3.90 -9.21
C ALA A 130 2.77 5.31 -9.11
N ARG A 131 1.71 5.60 -9.88
CA ARG A 131 0.95 6.87 -9.76
C ARG A 131 0.32 7.03 -8.38
N TYR A 132 -0.27 5.97 -7.84
CA TYR A 132 -0.81 5.96 -6.48
C TYR A 132 0.27 6.29 -5.44
N PHE A 133 1.44 5.64 -5.51
CA PHE A 133 2.53 5.87 -4.55
C PHE A 133 3.09 7.29 -4.63
N VAL A 134 3.20 7.87 -5.83
CA VAL A 134 3.56 9.28 -5.98
C VAL A 134 2.52 10.18 -5.32
N ARG A 135 1.22 9.97 -5.58
CA ARG A 135 0.16 10.77 -4.96
C ARG A 135 0.20 10.68 -3.43
N GLU A 136 0.30 9.47 -2.87
CA GLU A 136 0.34 9.29 -1.42
C GLU A 136 1.59 9.92 -0.80
N ALA A 137 2.76 9.76 -1.43
CA ALA A 137 3.99 10.40 -0.95
C ALA A 137 3.88 11.93 -0.99
N GLU A 138 3.28 12.51 -2.04
CA GLU A 138 3.00 13.95 -2.11
C GLU A 138 2.02 14.40 -1.02
N THR A 139 0.98 13.62 -0.73
CA THR A 139 0.06 13.91 0.36
C THR A 139 0.78 13.88 1.71
N MET A 140 1.63 12.88 1.95
CA MET A 140 2.40 12.74 3.20
C MET A 140 3.38 13.90 3.40
N GLU A 141 4.10 14.32 2.35
CA GLU A 141 5.02 15.47 2.43
C GLU A 141 4.31 16.81 2.62
N LYS A 142 3.11 16.97 2.02
CA LYS A 142 2.32 18.20 2.16
C LYS A 142 1.60 18.27 3.50
N ARG A 143 1.26 17.13 4.14
CA ARG A 143 0.43 17.08 5.35
C ARG A 143 0.90 18.01 6.48
N PRO A 144 2.20 18.11 6.82
CA PRO A 144 2.68 19.04 7.86
C PRO A 144 2.45 20.52 7.54
N THR A 145 2.28 20.86 6.26
CA THR A 145 2.07 22.23 5.77
C THR A 145 0.62 22.53 5.37
N MET A 146 -0.27 21.54 5.41
CA MET A 146 -1.67 21.72 5.06
C MET A 146 -2.40 22.52 6.15
N THR A 147 -3.32 23.39 5.73
CA THR A 147 -4.26 24.02 6.67
C THR A 147 -5.29 22.99 7.16
N GLU A 148 -5.92 23.25 8.31
CA GLU A 148 -6.96 22.38 8.87
C GLU A 148 -8.07 22.07 7.85
N LYS A 149 -8.60 23.10 7.17
CA LYS A 149 -9.60 22.92 6.10
C LYS A 149 -9.11 22.04 4.94
N GLN A 150 -7.83 22.10 4.59
CA GLN A 150 -7.26 21.25 3.55
C GLN A 150 -7.09 19.80 4.02
N ALA A 151 -6.66 19.61 5.27
CA ALA A 151 -6.56 18.30 5.90
C ALA A 151 -7.95 17.65 6.01
N ASP A 152 -8.97 18.38 6.48
CA ASP A 152 -10.36 17.90 6.57
C ASP A 152 -10.91 17.51 5.21
N LYS A 153 -10.66 18.34 4.17
CA LYS A 153 -11.07 18.01 2.81
C LYS A 153 -10.39 16.73 2.31
N GLN A 154 -9.10 16.56 2.60
CA GLN A 154 -8.35 15.37 2.20
C GLN A 154 -8.87 14.12 2.93
N ASP A 155 -9.06 14.19 4.24
CA ASP A 155 -9.58 13.10 5.05
C ASP A 155 -11.03 12.74 4.66
N PHE A 156 -11.85 13.73 4.30
CA PHE A 156 -13.17 13.51 3.72
C PHE A 156 -13.11 12.76 2.39
N MET A 157 -12.23 13.17 1.48
CA MET A 157 -12.04 12.48 0.19
C MET A 157 -11.55 11.04 0.39
N ASP A 158 -10.63 10.82 1.33
CA ASP A 158 -10.12 9.49 1.66
C ASP A 158 -11.21 8.58 2.27
N ARG A 159 -12.14 9.16 3.05
CA ARG A 159 -13.29 8.43 3.59
C ARG A 159 -14.32 8.08 2.53
N MET A 160 -14.58 8.99 1.59
CA MET A 160 -15.58 8.84 0.53
C MET A 160 -15.11 7.92 -0.60
N TYR A 161 -13.80 7.88 -0.87
CA TYR A 161 -13.22 7.08 -1.95
C TYR A 161 -12.11 6.16 -1.43
N PRO A 162 -12.46 5.05 -0.72
CA PRO A 162 -11.48 4.15 -0.15
C PRO A 162 -10.61 3.43 -1.17
N ILE A 163 -11.07 3.30 -2.43
CA ILE A 163 -10.30 2.69 -3.51
C ILE A 163 -9.66 3.81 -4.33
N PRO A 164 -8.32 3.83 -4.46
CA PRO A 164 -7.65 4.87 -5.23
C PRO A 164 -8.09 4.89 -6.69
N LYS A 165 -8.52 6.06 -7.15
CA LYS A 165 -9.03 6.27 -8.52
C LYS A 165 -8.00 5.91 -9.59
N GLU A 166 -6.71 6.01 -9.29
CA GLU A 166 -5.62 5.69 -10.20
C GLU A 166 -5.66 4.21 -10.63
N LEU A 167 -6.12 3.33 -9.74
CA LEU A 167 -6.10 1.88 -9.96
C LEU A 167 -7.21 1.42 -10.91
N LYS A 168 -8.29 2.21 -11.05
CA LYS A 168 -9.50 1.87 -11.81
C LYS A 168 -10.03 0.46 -11.46
N ILE A 169 -10.03 0.14 -10.17
CA ILE A 169 -10.56 -1.13 -9.65
C ILE A 169 -12.04 -0.94 -9.38
N VAL A 170 -12.86 -1.86 -9.91
CA VAL A 170 -14.31 -1.88 -9.69
C VAL A 170 -14.67 -3.13 -8.91
N VAL A 171 -15.41 -2.96 -7.81
CA VAL A 171 -15.91 -4.09 -7.02
C VAL A 171 -17.15 -4.65 -7.72
N ALA A 172 -16.97 -5.75 -8.46
CA ALA A 172 -18.03 -6.33 -9.29
C ALA A 172 -19.18 -6.93 -8.45
N ASN A 173 -18.86 -7.54 -7.31
CA ASN A 173 -19.86 -8.17 -6.46
C ASN A 173 -20.46 -7.15 -5.49
N ARG A 174 -21.71 -6.75 -5.72
CA ARG A 174 -22.41 -5.79 -4.85
C ARG A 174 -22.64 -6.33 -3.44
N LYS A 175 -22.74 -7.65 -3.25
CA LYS A 175 -23.05 -8.27 -1.96
C LYS A 175 -21.91 -8.11 -0.95
N ASN A 176 -20.66 -8.14 -1.40
CA ASN A 176 -19.48 -7.97 -0.54
C ASN A 176 -18.85 -6.57 -0.67
N GLN A 177 -19.49 -5.64 -1.38
CA GLN A 177 -18.92 -4.32 -1.66
C GLN A 177 -18.54 -3.57 -0.39
N LYS A 178 -19.43 -3.54 0.62
CA LYS A 178 -19.16 -2.91 1.91
C LYS A 178 -17.92 -3.49 2.58
N GLN A 179 -17.82 -4.82 2.66
CA GLN A 179 -16.69 -5.51 3.27
C GLN A 179 -15.37 -5.19 2.54
N VAL A 180 -15.37 -5.20 1.21
CA VAL A 180 -14.18 -4.85 0.42
C VAL A 180 -13.75 -3.41 0.67
N LEU A 181 -14.70 -2.47 0.73
CA LEU A 181 -14.41 -1.06 1.04
C LEU A 181 -13.84 -0.89 2.45
N ASP A 182 -14.33 -1.64 3.44
CA ASP A 182 -13.81 -1.57 4.80
C ASP A 182 -12.39 -2.13 4.89
N LEU A 183 -12.09 -3.23 4.19
CA LEU A 183 -10.71 -3.74 4.07
C LEU A 183 -9.78 -2.73 3.40
N TRP A 184 -10.26 -1.99 2.40
CA TRP A 184 -9.47 -0.92 1.77
C TRP A 184 -9.15 0.21 2.76
N LYS A 185 -10.11 0.62 3.59
CA LYS A 185 -9.88 1.64 4.63
C LYS A 185 -8.84 1.17 5.64
N GLU A 186 -8.94 -0.07 6.11
CA GLU A 186 -7.99 -0.66 7.05
C GLU A 186 -6.58 -0.71 6.44
N TRP A 187 -6.48 -1.17 5.19
CA TRP A 187 -5.21 -1.21 4.46
C TRP A 187 -4.60 0.19 4.31
N HIS A 188 -5.38 1.21 3.93
CA HIS A 188 -4.91 2.59 3.83
C HIS A 188 -4.47 3.17 5.18
N HIS A 189 -5.20 2.86 6.26
CA HIS A 189 -4.83 3.30 7.60
C HIS A 189 -3.46 2.73 7.99
N GLY A 190 -3.19 1.46 7.69
CA GLY A 190 -1.86 0.86 7.90
C GLY A 190 -0.75 1.50 7.04
N LYS A 191 -1.09 2.00 5.85
CA LYS A 191 -0.13 2.67 4.94
C LYS A 191 0.22 4.09 5.33
N ARG A 192 -0.73 4.82 5.90
CA ARG A 192 -0.59 6.24 6.24
C ARG A 192 -0.22 6.48 7.70
N ARG A 193 -0.14 5.43 8.51
CA ARG A 193 0.31 5.54 9.90
C ARG A 193 1.73 6.08 9.90
N THR A 194 1.90 7.28 10.46
CA THR A 194 3.22 7.79 10.83
C THR A 194 3.76 6.82 11.87
N VAL A 195 4.97 6.31 11.68
CA VAL A 195 5.65 5.59 12.77
C VAL A 195 5.77 6.61 13.89
N GLU A 196 5.00 6.43 14.94
CA GLU A 196 5.17 7.20 16.16
C GLU A 196 6.60 6.92 16.60
N THR A 197 7.47 7.91 16.44
CA THR A 197 8.80 7.86 17.03
C THR A 197 8.53 7.80 18.53
N GLU A 198 8.56 6.61 19.11
CA GLU A 198 8.46 6.43 20.56
C GLU A 198 9.51 7.36 21.16
N ASP A 199 9.04 8.43 21.81
CA ASP A 199 9.92 9.39 22.46
C ASP A 199 10.63 8.64 23.59
N PRO A 200 11.96 8.40 23.53
CA PRO A 200 12.64 7.50 24.46
C PRO A 200 12.77 8.09 25.88
N GLY A 201 11.98 9.09 26.25
CA GLY A 201 12.39 10.06 27.26
C GLY A 201 11.30 10.61 28.17
N LEU A 202 10.14 10.00 28.35
CA LEU A 202 9.22 10.37 29.44
C LEU A 202 8.60 9.15 30.10
N GLY A 203 9.44 8.43 30.85
CA GLY A 203 8.99 7.57 31.94
C GLY A 203 8.32 8.42 33.02
N VAL A 204 7.01 8.65 32.88
CA VAL A 204 6.15 9.06 33.98
C VAL A 204 5.20 7.89 34.24
N GLY A 205 5.50 7.16 35.31
CA GLY A 205 4.63 6.11 35.81
C GLY A 205 3.26 6.67 36.14
N GLY A 206 2.30 6.44 35.24
CA GLY A 206 0.90 6.63 35.50
C GLY A 206 0.43 5.50 36.40
N ALA A 207 0.28 5.81 37.69
CA ALA A 207 -0.37 4.96 38.67
C ALA A 207 -1.71 4.47 38.10
N ARG A 208 -1.89 3.16 38.13
CA ARG A 208 -3.14 2.48 37.87
C ARG A 208 -4.10 2.86 39.00
N GLU A 209 -4.93 3.87 38.79
CA GLU A 209 -6.08 4.10 39.65
C GLU A 209 -7.12 3.02 39.37
N GLU A 210 -7.46 2.35 40.46
CA GLU A 210 -8.42 1.27 40.61
C GLU A 210 -9.82 1.78 40.23
N GLU A 211 -10.45 1.15 39.23
CA GLU A 211 -11.81 1.45 38.82
C GLU A 211 -12.76 1.10 39.98
N VAL A 212 -13.33 2.14 40.59
CA VAL A 212 -14.45 2.02 41.52
C VAL A 212 -15.69 1.60 40.73
N GLU A 213 -16.10 0.37 40.95
CA GLU A 213 -17.38 -0.21 40.56
C GLU A 213 -18.52 0.59 41.20
N VAL A 214 -19.26 1.38 40.41
CA VAL A 214 -20.53 1.98 40.84
C VAL A 214 -21.68 1.27 40.14
N ASP A 215 -22.35 0.50 40.96
CA ASP A 215 -23.56 -0.27 40.74
C ASP A 215 -24.78 0.64 40.48
N GLY A 216 -25.62 0.22 39.52
CA GLY A 216 -27.07 0.40 39.65
C GLY A 216 -27.83 1.41 38.78
N VAL A 217 -28.93 0.89 38.20
CA VAL A 217 -30.25 1.55 37.99
C VAL A 217 -30.37 2.39 36.70
N LYS A 218 -31.37 2.28 35.79
CA LYS A 218 -32.73 1.73 35.80
C LYS A 218 -33.21 1.49 34.36
N LYS A 219 -34.05 0.47 34.18
CA LYS A 219 -34.99 0.32 33.06
C LYS A 219 -35.95 1.51 32.98
N THR A 220 -36.22 2.00 31.77
CA THR A 220 -37.56 2.45 31.37
C THR A 220 -37.85 1.96 29.96
N ASP A 221 -38.87 1.11 29.92
CA ASP A 221 -39.62 0.60 28.78
C ASP A 221 -40.63 1.68 28.33
N GLY A 222 -40.97 1.71 27.05
CA GLY A 222 -41.97 2.60 26.46
C GLY A 222 -41.54 3.07 25.07
N GLY A 223 -42.19 2.73 23.95
CA GLY A 223 -43.55 2.25 23.75
C GLY A 223 -44.27 3.24 22.85
N GLY A 224 -44.41 2.90 21.57
CA GLY A 224 -45.42 3.40 20.63
C GLY A 224 -45.27 4.85 20.13
N GLU A 225 -45.20 5.02 18.81
CA GLU A 225 -46.35 5.54 18.03
C GLU A 225 -46.02 5.56 16.54
N ASP A 226 -46.95 4.98 15.78
CA ASP A 226 -46.97 4.92 14.33
C ASP A 226 -47.27 6.30 13.75
N GLY A 227 -46.40 6.77 12.85
CA GLY A 227 -46.53 8.03 12.13
C GLY A 227 -46.51 7.79 10.62
N GLU A 228 -47.67 7.42 10.08
CA GLU A 228 -47.98 7.39 8.65
C GLU A 228 -48.29 8.82 8.18
N ALA A 229 -47.43 9.40 7.34
CA ALA A 229 -47.77 10.51 6.46
C ALA A 229 -46.80 10.56 5.27
N GLY A 230 -47.32 10.29 4.07
CA GLY A 230 -46.59 10.46 2.83
C GLY A 230 -46.28 11.92 2.50
N SER A 231 -45.24 12.15 1.68
CA SER A 231 -45.18 13.29 0.77
C SER A 231 -44.14 13.04 -0.30
N GLU A 232 -44.65 12.97 -1.53
CA GLU A 232 -44.17 13.61 -2.75
C GLU A 232 -42.77 13.29 -3.31
N GLY A 233 -42.79 12.99 -4.61
CA GLY A 233 -41.62 12.64 -5.39
C GLY A 233 -40.60 13.76 -5.47
N ASN A 234 -39.34 13.40 -5.26
CA ASN A 234 -38.22 14.18 -5.74
C ASN A 234 -38.02 13.85 -7.22
N GLU A 235 -38.44 14.80 -8.05
CA GLU A 235 -37.99 14.91 -9.43
C GLU A 235 -36.45 15.06 -9.45
N ASP A 236 -35.84 14.39 -10.41
CA ASP A 236 -34.44 14.49 -10.79
C ASP A 236 -33.98 15.96 -10.87
N VAL A 237 -33.12 16.35 -9.93
CA VAL A 237 -32.22 17.49 -10.12
C VAL A 237 -30.81 16.92 -10.16
N GLU A 238 -30.42 16.45 -11.34
CA GLU A 238 -29.00 16.29 -11.70
C GLU A 238 -28.35 17.67 -11.75
N ARG A 239 -28.06 18.23 -10.58
CA ARG A 239 -27.17 19.40 -10.47
C ARG A 239 -25.76 18.93 -10.79
N SER A 240 -25.20 19.45 -11.87
CA SER A 240 -23.81 19.18 -12.25
C SER A 240 -22.88 19.62 -11.11
N PHE A 241 -21.90 18.77 -10.78
CA PHE A 241 -20.88 19.03 -9.78
C PHE A 241 -20.12 20.35 -10.03
N GLU A 242 -20.06 20.81 -11.28
CA GLU A 242 -19.45 22.09 -11.67
C GLU A 242 -20.23 23.30 -11.14
N GLU A 243 -21.56 23.23 -11.11
CA GLU A 243 -22.43 24.32 -10.65
C GLU A 243 -22.32 24.53 -9.12
N ILE A 244 -22.12 23.44 -8.36
CA ILE A 244 -21.92 23.48 -6.91
C ILE A 244 -20.56 24.10 -6.54
N MET A 245 -19.53 23.91 -7.38
CA MET A 245 -18.21 24.49 -7.11
C MET A 245 -18.15 25.98 -7.45
N GLU A 246 -18.92 26.44 -8.43
CA GLU A 246 -18.96 27.86 -8.84
C GLU A 246 -19.69 28.73 -7.80
N GLU A 247 -20.71 28.20 -7.13
CA GLU A 247 -21.47 28.91 -6.11
C GLU A 247 -20.67 29.13 -4.81
N ALA A 248 -19.67 28.29 -4.52
CA ALA A 248 -18.82 28.40 -3.34
C ALA A 248 -17.69 29.44 -3.45
N GLN A 249 -17.54 30.10 -4.61
CA GLN A 249 -16.53 31.13 -4.87
C GLN A 249 -17.10 32.55 -4.98
N LYS A 250 -18.42 32.73 -4.82
CA LYS A 250 -19.07 34.03 -4.61
C LYS A 250 -19.29 34.28 -3.11
#